data_AF-A0A7G2ITV8-F1
#
_entry.id   AF-A0A7G2ITV8-F1
#
_cell.length_a   1.000
_cell.length_b   1.000
_cell.length_c   1.000
_cell.angle_alpha   90.00
_cell.angle_beta   90.00
_cell.angle_gamma   90.00
#
_symmetry.space_group_name_H-M   'P 1'
#
loop_
_entity.id
_entity.type
_entity.pdbx_description
1 polymer ?
#
loop_
_entity_poly.entity_id
_entity_poly.type
_entity_poly.pdbx_seq_one_letter_code
_entity_poly.pdbx_strand_id
1 'polypeptide(L)'
;MLCSSAASNETGILDGKFARGLGMVAIDCQARLCHGPTVAALAPTFGRGAMTNNWVDIKNANVVLIMGGNAAEAHPVGFKWVVEAQTKNDATVVVVDPRFNRSAAVADLYAPIRAGSDTAFLLGVIRYLLENNQVQHDYVRHYTNASLIIRDDYQFDDGLFSGYDDKKTPVR
;
A
#
# COMPACT_ATOMS: atom_id res chain seq x y z
N MET A 1 21.16 -1.79 -17.43
CA MET A 1 21.97 -1.88 -16.21
C MET A 1 21.06 -2.20 -15.04
N LEU A 2 21.44 -3.18 -14.21
CA LEU A 2 20.75 -3.46 -12.94
C LEU A 2 21.56 -2.80 -11.81
N CYS A 3 20.95 -1.85 -11.12
CA CYS A 3 21.55 -1.11 -10.01
C CYS A 3 21.19 -1.75 -8.67
N SER A 4 22.04 -1.59 -7.66
CA SER A 4 21.88 -2.26 -6.37
C SER A 4 21.21 -1.36 -5.32
N SER A 5 20.02 -1.73 -4.85
CA SER A 5 19.39 -1.14 -3.65
C SER A 5 20.07 -1.49 -2.33
N ALA A 6 21.08 -2.37 -2.36
CA ALA A 6 21.86 -2.74 -1.16
C ALA A 6 23.16 -1.94 -1.02
N ALA A 7 23.56 -1.17 -2.05
CA ALA A 7 24.70 -0.28 -1.98
C ALA A 7 24.31 1.06 -1.34
N SER A 8 25.31 1.91 -1.04
CA SER A 8 25.05 3.24 -0.48
C SER A 8 24.41 4.17 -1.50
N ASN A 9 23.81 5.26 -1.01
CA ASN A 9 23.21 6.28 -1.87
C ASN A 9 24.25 6.94 -2.80
N GLU A 10 25.48 7.12 -2.34
CA GLU A 10 26.57 7.69 -3.13
C GLU A 10 26.88 6.81 -4.34
N THR A 11 26.93 5.48 -4.16
CA THR A 11 27.05 4.53 -5.26
C THR A 11 25.87 4.64 -6.21
N GLY A 12 24.64 4.76 -5.69
CA GLY A 12 23.45 4.94 -6.53
C GLY A 12 23.50 6.20 -7.40
N ILE A 13 24.03 7.31 -6.88
CA ILE A 13 24.27 8.54 -7.66
C ILE A 13 25.30 8.29 -8.76
N LEU A 14 26.39 7.59 -8.46
CA LEU A 14 27.43 7.24 -9.44
C LEU A 14 26.88 6.33 -10.54
N ASP A 15 26.15 5.27 -10.18
CA ASP A 15 25.50 4.35 -11.13
C ASP A 15 24.57 5.11 -12.09
N GLY A 16 23.73 6.00 -11.56
CA GLY A 16 22.83 6.82 -12.35
C GLY A 16 23.58 7.73 -13.33
N LYS A 17 24.59 8.46 -12.85
CA LYS A 17 25.40 9.35 -13.70
C LYS A 17 26.19 8.59 -14.76
N PHE A 18 26.78 7.45 -14.40
CA PHE A 18 27.53 6.59 -15.31
C PHE A 18 26.63 6.04 -16.42
N ALA A 19 25.53 5.39 -16.04
CA ALA A 19 24.64 4.74 -17.00
C ALA A 19 23.99 5.76 -17.94
N ARG A 20 23.52 6.90 -17.41
CA ARG A 20 22.93 7.98 -18.22
C ARG A 20 23.98 8.71 -19.06
N GLY A 21 25.20 8.89 -18.55
CA GLY A 21 26.33 9.44 -19.32
C GLY A 21 26.69 8.60 -20.54
N LEU A 22 26.46 7.28 -20.48
CA LEU A 22 26.60 6.35 -21.60
C LEU A 22 25.33 6.24 -22.48
N GLY A 23 24.30 7.05 -22.23
CA GLY A 23 23.04 7.02 -22.98
C GLY A 23 22.16 5.81 -22.71
N MET A 24 22.40 5.05 -21.63
CA MET A 24 21.57 3.89 -21.31
C MET A 24 20.16 4.32 -20.89
N VAL A 25 19.14 3.65 -21.43
CA VAL A 25 17.73 3.88 -21.08
C VAL A 25 17.11 2.76 -20.23
N ALA A 26 17.55 1.52 -20.44
CA ALA A 26 17.14 0.37 -19.66
C ALA A 26 17.97 0.27 -18.37
N ILE A 27 17.55 1.02 -17.34
CA ILE A 27 18.19 1.06 -16.03
C ILE A 27 17.09 0.85 -14.97
N ASP A 28 17.26 -0.16 -14.12
CA ASP A 28 16.31 -0.51 -13.07
C ASP A 28 17.04 -1.02 -11.81
N CYS A 29 16.32 -1.04 -10.68
CA CYS A 29 16.75 -1.65 -9.41
C CYS A 29 15.62 -2.51 -8.83
N GLN A 30 15.82 -3.06 -7.63
CA GLN A 30 14.84 -3.93 -6.95
C GLN A 30 13.46 -3.28 -6.77
N ALA A 31 13.38 -1.94 -6.73
CA ALA A 31 12.11 -1.20 -6.62
C ALA A 31 11.10 -1.60 -7.71
N ARG A 32 11.55 -1.91 -8.93
CA ARG A 32 10.68 -2.35 -10.04
C ARG A 32 9.79 -3.54 -9.66
N LEU A 33 10.36 -4.50 -8.94
CA LEU A 33 9.71 -5.76 -8.57
C LEU A 33 9.03 -5.70 -7.19
N CYS A 34 9.29 -4.64 -6.42
CA CYS A 34 8.84 -4.51 -5.05
C CYS A 34 7.86 -3.32 -4.93
N HIS A 35 8.35 -2.14 -4.54
CA HIS A 35 7.51 -0.97 -4.23
C HIS A 35 7.12 -0.10 -5.43
N GLY A 36 7.39 -0.52 -6.67
CA GLY A 36 6.92 0.17 -7.88
C GLY A 36 5.41 0.44 -7.85
N PRO A 37 4.56 -0.56 -7.56
CA PRO A 37 3.12 -0.36 -7.38
C PRO A 37 2.76 0.54 -6.19
N THR A 38 3.53 0.53 -5.09
CA THR A 38 3.31 1.43 -3.95
C THR A 38 3.41 2.89 -4.38
N VAL A 39 4.45 3.25 -5.14
CA VAL A 39 4.62 4.63 -5.64
C VAL A 39 3.50 4.99 -6.61
N ALA A 40 3.11 4.06 -7.49
CA ALA A 40 2.05 4.26 -8.47
C ALA A 40 0.66 4.46 -7.84
N ALA A 41 0.43 3.98 -6.61
CA ALA A 41 -0.83 4.17 -5.89
C ALA A 41 -0.81 5.34 -4.90
N LEU A 42 0.25 5.46 -4.09
CA LEU A 42 0.32 6.49 -3.05
C LEU A 42 0.56 7.89 -3.62
N ALA A 43 1.34 8.03 -4.69
CA ALA A 43 1.59 9.36 -5.26
C ALA A 43 0.33 10.00 -5.85
N PRO A 44 -0.53 9.31 -6.62
CA PRO A 44 -1.83 9.86 -7.04
C PRO A 44 -2.80 10.12 -5.88
N THR A 45 -2.67 9.41 -4.75
CA THR A 45 -3.59 9.54 -3.61
C THR A 45 -3.19 10.65 -2.64
N PHE A 46 -1.89 10.78 -2.32
CA PHE A 46 -1.35 11.66 -1.28
C PHE A 46 -0.29 12.64 -1.78
N GLY A 47 0.10 12.57 -3.05
CA GLY A 47 1.14 13.40 -3.67
C GLY A 47 2.58 12.90 -3.49
N ARG A 48 2.81 11.83 -2.71
CA ARG A 48 4.14 11.20 -2.52
C ARG A 48 4.03 9.68 -2.41
N GLY A 49 5.08 8.95 -2.82
CA GLY A 49 5.11 7.48 -2.84
C GLY A 49 5.80 6.78 -1.68
N ALA A 50 6.27 7.52 -0.67
CA ALA A 50 7.01 6.99 0.47
C ALA A 50 6.06 6.52 1.60
N MET A 51 6.61 5.79 2.57
CA MET A 51 5.91 5.49 3.83
C MET A 51 5.51 6.81 4.53
N THR A 52 4.25 6.92 4.95
CA THR A 52 3.66 8.18 5.46
C THR A 52 4.11 8.52 6.89
N ASN A 53 4.38 7.49 7.69
CA ASN A 53 4.81 7.60 9.09
C ASN A 53 6.21 6.96 9.24
N ASN A 54 6.60 6.64 10.47
CA ASN A 54 7.89 5.99 10.76
C ASN A 54 7.70 4.81 11.71
N TRP A 55 8.74 3.97 11.85
CA TRP A 55 8.69 2.74 12.65
C TRP A 55 8.22 2.94 14.09
N VAL A 56 8.73 3.96 14.78
CA VAL A 56 8.46 4.17 16.22
C VAL A 56 7.02 4.64 16.44
N ASP A 57 6.45 5.34 15.47
CA ASP A 57 5.10 5.89 15.53
C ASP A 57 4.02 4.80 15.57
N ILE A 58 4.33 3.58 15.10
CA ILE A 58 3.41 2.42 15.15
C ILE A 58 2.89 2.16 16.57
N LYS A 59 3.71 2.43 17.60
CA LYS A 59 3.33 2.22 19.01
C LYS A 59 2.10 3.06 19.45
N ASN A 60 1.79 4.12 18.71
CA ASN A 60 0.70 5.05 19.01
C ASN A 60 -0.64 4.59 18.42
N ALA A 61 -0.66 3.52 17.63
CA ALA A 61 -1.88 3.02 16.98
C ALA A 61 -2.85 2.41 18.02
N ASN A 62 -4.15 2.54 17.78
CA ASN A 62 -5.21 1.79 18.50
C ASN A 62 -5.61 0.50 17.77
N VAL A 63 -5.34 0.42 16.47
CA VAL A 63 -5.53 -0.78 15.66
C VAL A 63 -4.33 -0.89 14.71
N VAL A 64 -3.74 -2.08 14.63
CA VAL A 64 -2.67 -2.39 13.67
C VAL A 64 -3.19 -3.45 12.70
N LEU A 65 -3.42 -3.07 11.44
CA LEU A 65 -3.78 -4.00 10.37
C LEU A 65 -2.53 -4.42 9.60
N ILE A 66 -2.19 -5.70 9.68
CA ILE A 66 -1.12 -6.34 8.91
C ILE A 66 -1.78 -7.13 7.79
N MET A 67 -1.85 -6.54 6.60
CA MET A 67 -2.45 -7.14 5.41
C MET A 67 -1.49 -6.98 4.23
N GLY A 68 -1.27 -8.06 3.46
CA GLY A 68 -0.32 -8.06 2.36
C GLY A 68 1.15 -8.00 2.79
N GLY A 69 1.45 -8.32 4.05
CA GLY A 69 2.80 -8.33 4.62
C GLY A 69 2.94 -9.29 5.81
N ASN A 70 4.18 -9.64 6.14
CA ASN A 70 4.51 -10.51 7.27
C ASN A 70 5.59 -9.84 8.14
N ALA A 71 5.18 -8.82 8.89
CA ALA A 71 6.10 -7.90 9.56
C ALA A 71 6.97 -8.55 10.64
N ALA A 72 6.46 -9.55 11.37
CA ALA A 72 7.24 -10.27 12.38
C ALA A 72 8.43 -11.05 11.76
N GLU A 73 8.37 -11.39 10.48
CA GLU A 73 9.44 -12.12 9.77
C GLU A 73 10.29 -11.21 8.90
N ALA A 74 9.66 -10.31 8.15
CA ALA A 74 10.33 -9.44 7.19
C ALA A 74 10.94 -8.18 7.82
N HIS A 75 10.37 -7.70 8.94
CA HIS A 75 10.81 -6.48 9.63
C HIS A 75 10.81 -6.64 11.16
N PRO A 76 11.45 -7.69 11.72
CA PRO A 76 11.29 -8.10 13.12
C PRO A 76 11.62 -7.01 14.15
N VAL A 77 12.65 -6.19 13.89
CA VAL A 77 13.03 -5.10 14.81
C VAL A 77 12.02 -3.95 14.75
N GLY A 78 11.45 -3.67 13.57
CA GLY A 78 10.34 -2.71 13.42
C GLY A 78 9.05 -3.23 14.08
N PHE A 79 8.82 -4.53 14.01
CA PHE A 79 7.67 -5.20 14.62
C PHE A 79 7.60 -5.06 16.15
N LYS A 80 8.73 -4.75 16.81
CA LYS A 80 8.75 -4.34 18.22
C LYS A 80 7.67 -3.28 18.51
N TRP A 81 7.49 -2.31 17.63
CA TRP A 81 6.54 -1.22 17.87
C TRP A 81 5.07 -1.64 17.68
N VAL A 82 4.81 -2.73 16.94
CA VAL A 82 3.48 -3.38 16.91
C VAL A 82 3.20 -4.02 18.27
N VAL A 83 4.18 -4.75 18.83
CA VAL A 83 4.05 -5.37 20.16
C VAL A 83 3.88 -4.32 21.25
N GLU A 84 4.59 -3.19 21.15
CA GLU A 84 4.42 -2.05 22.08
C GLU A 84 3.01 -1.45 21.98
N ALA A 85 2.46 -1.29 20.76
CA ALA A 85 1.08 -0.83 20.58
C ALA A 85 0.09 -1.81 21.25
N GLN A 86 0.26 -3.11 20.99
CA GLN A 86 -0.63 -4.16 21.51
C GLN A 86 -0.58 -4.28 23.04
N THR A 87 0.63 -4.29 23.62
CA THR A 87 0.83 -4.61 25.04
C THR A 87 0.82 -3.40 25.98
N LYS A 88 1.03 -2.19 25.45
CA LYS A 88 1.11 -0.96 26.27
C LYS A 88 0.12 0.13 25.87
N ASN A 89 -0.50 0.04 24.70
CA ASN A 89 -1.50 0.99 24.20
C ASN A 89 -2.84 0.31 23.86
N ASP A 90 -3.02 -0.92 24.33
CA ASP A 90 -4.21 -1.75 24.13
C ASP A 90 -4.67 -1.85 22.67
N ALA A 91 -3.72 -1.79 21.73
CA ALA A 91 -4.03 -1.81 20.32
C ALA A 91 -4.49 -3.21 19.88
N THR A 92 -5.54 -3.29 19.08
CA THR A 92 -5.94 -4.55 18.44
C THR A 92 -5.07 -4.82 17.21
N VAL A 93 -4.40 -5.96 17.18
CA VAL A 93 -3.58 -6.42 16.05
C VAL A 93 -4.39 -7.40 15.20
N VAL A 94 -4.58 -7.05 13.93
CA VAL A 94 -5.31 -7.85 12.94
C VAL A 94 -4.35 -8.31 11.85
N VAL A 95 -4.32 -9.60 11.56
CA VAL A 95 -3.55 -10.16 10.42
C VAL A 95 -4.50 -10.72 9.38
N VAL A 96 -4.34 -10.26 8.14
CA VAL A 96 -5.05 -10.76 6.96
C VAL A 96 -4.03 -11.31 5.96
N ASP A 97 -3.90 -12.63 5.90
CA ASP A 97 -2.92 -13.35 5.07
C ASP A 97 -3.51 -14.71 4.65
N PRO A 98 -3.21 -15.25 3.45
CA PRO A 98 -3.57 -16.62 3.10
C PRO A 98 -2.99 -17.70 4.02
N ARG A 99 -1.95 -17.37 4.81
CA ARG A 99 -1.22 -18.29 5.67
C ARG A 99 -1.23 -17.79 7.11
N PHE A 100 -1.32 -18.74 8.04
CA PHE A 100 -1.05 -18.48 9.44
C PHE A 100 0.47 -18.39 9.67
N ASN A 101 1.02 -17.17 9.59
CA ASN A 101 2.45 -16.89 9.67
C ASN A 101 2.87 -16.42 11.10
N ARG A 102 4.16 -16.08 11.32
CA ARG A 102 4.63 -15.65 12.65
C ARG A 102 4.02 -14.31 13.12
N SER A 103 3.52 -13.47 12.21
CA SER A 103 2.75 -12.29 12.59
C SER A 103 1.36 -12.68 13.10
N ALA A 104 0.70 -13.64 12.44
CA ALA A 104 -0.61 -14.16 12.86
C ALA A 104 -0.56 -14.85 14.23
N ALA A 105 0.57 -15.51 14.55
CA ALA A 105 0.77 -16.20 15.83
C ALA A 105 0.69 -15.29 17.06
N VAL A 106 0.85 -13.97 16.89
CA VAL A 106 0.79 -12.97 17.97
C VAL A 106 -0.33 -11.94 17.77
N ALA A 107 -1.16 -12.09 16.74
CA ALA A 107 -2.27 -11.21 16.46
C ALA A 107 -3.48 -11.54 17.32
N ASP A 108 -4.29 -10.54 17.65
CA ASP A 108 -5.56 -10.73 18.35
C ASP A 108 -6.60 -11.36 17.41
N LEU A 109 -6.56 -10.98 16.13
CA LEU A 109 -7.45 -11.48 15.09
C LEU A 109 -6.65 -11.94 13.86
N TYR A 110 -6.97 -13.14 13.37
CA TYR A 110 -6.47 -13.65 12.10
C TYR A 110 -7.64 -13.94 11.16
N ALA A 111 -7.59 -13.37 9.96
CA ALA A 111 -8.56 -13.63 8.90
C ALA A 111 -7.85 -14.20 7.66
N PRO A 112 -8.10 -15.47 7.27
CA PRO A 112 -7.54 -16.01 6.05
C PRO A 112 -8.16 -15.33 4.82
N ILE A 113 -7.35 -15.08 3.80
CA ILE A 113 -7.79 -14.51 2.51
C ILE A 113 -7.21 -15.31 1.34
N ARG A 114 -7.93 -15.42 0.22
CA ARG A 114 -7.36 -16.01 -1.00
C ARG A 114 -6.37 -15.05 -1.63
N ALA A 115 -5.19 -15.52 -2.04
CA ALA A 115 -4.23 -14.71 -2.77
C ALA A 115 -4.87 -14.06 -4.01
N GLY A 116 -4.71 -12.74 -4.16
CA GLY A 116 -5.28 -11.96 -5.25
C GLY A 116 -6.76 -11.60 -5.06
N SER A 117 -7.29 -11.63 -3.83
CA SER A 117 -8.66 -11.16 -3.51
C SER A 117 -8.69 -9.95 -2.57
N ASP A 118 -7.54 -9.34 -2.31
CA ASP A 118 -7.35 -8.20 -1.42
C ASP A 118 -8.23 -7.00 -1.79
N THR A 119 -8.38 -6.71 -3.08
CA THR A 119 -9.24 -5.63 -3.57
C THR A 119 -10.70 -5.83 -3.19
N ALA A 120 -11.22 -7.06 -3.30
CA ALA A 120 -12.61 -7.35 -2.91
C ALA A 120 -12.82 -7.17 -1.40
N PHE A 121 -11.85 -7.61 -0.59
CA PHE A 121 -11.88 -7.42 0.86
C PHE A 121 -11.90 -5.93 1.23
N LEU A 122 -10.98 -5.14 0.69
CA LEU A 122 -10.87 -3.70 1.00
C LEU A 122 -12.06 -2.88 0.47
N LEU A 123 -12.60 -3.21 -0.70
CA LEU A 123 -13.84 -2.60 -1.20
C LEU A 123 -15.04 -2.96 -0.32
N GLY A 124 -15.08 -4.18 0.22
CA GLY A 124 -16.06 -4.58 1.23
C GLY A 124 -15.97 -3.74 2.51
N VAL A 125 -14.76 -3.46 2.99
CA VAL A 125 -14.53 -2.56 4.15
C VAL A 125 -15.01 -1.15 3.82
N ILE A 126 -14.66 -0.59 2.66
CA ILE A 126 -15.13 0.73 2.24
C ILE A 126 -16.66 0.79 2.22
N ARG A 127 -17.32 -0.20 1.60
CA ARG A 127 -18.77 -0.29 1.56
C ARG A 127 -19.37 -0.35 2.97
N TYR A 128 -18.81 -1.17 3.85
CA TYR A 128 -19.26 -1.28 5.24
C TYR A 128 -19.16 0.06 5.99
N LEU A 129 -18.03 0.76 5.86
CA LEU A 129 -17.82 2.05 6.53
C LEU A 129 -18.82 3.11 6.05
N LEU A 130 -19.11 3.14 4.74
CA LEU A 130 -20.08 4.06 4.15
C LEU A 130 -21.52 3.72 4.56
N GLU A 131 -21.92 2.44 4.49
CA GLU A 131 -23.28 1.99 4.85
C GLU A 131 -23.59 2.19 6.34
N ASN A 132 -22.57 2.09 7.21
CA ASN A 132 -22.72 2.19 8.66
C ASN A 132 -22.32 3.56 9.23
N ASN A 133 -22.08 4.55 8.36
CA ASN A 133 -21.69 5.91 8.74
C ASN A 133 -20.45 5.98 9.66
N GLN A 134 -19.49 5.06 9.47
CA GLN A 134 -18.26 4.93 10.27
C GLN A 134 -17.10 5.70 9.61
N VAL A 135 -17.32 6.96 9.26
CA VAL A 135 -16.32 7.83 8.61
C VAL A 135 -16.16 9.14 9.37
N GLN A 136 -14.96 9.70 9.34
CA GLN A 136 -14.68 11.03 9.90
C GLN A 136 -15.12 12.08 8.88
N HIS A 137 -16.36 12.58 9.03
CA HIS A 137 -17.03 13.43 8.03
C HIS A 137 -16.32 14.74 7.74
N ASP A 138 -15.79 15.42 8.75
CA ASP A 138 -15.12 16.71 8.57
C ASP A 138 -13.83 16.56 7.75
N TYR A 139 -13.06 15.50 8.01
CA TYR A 139 -11.85 15.14 7.29
C TYR A 139 -12.18 14.78 5.85
N VAL A 140 -13.19 13.92 5.64
CA VAL A 140 -13.64 13.57 4.29
C VAL A 140 -14.03 14.83 3.52
N ARG A 141 -14.83 15.71 4.12
CA ARG A 141 -15.29 16.94 3.48
C ARG A 141 -14.16 17.92 3.14
N HIS A 142 -13.18 18.09 4.03
CA HIS A 142 -12.19 19.17 3.93
C HIS A 142 -10.84 18.73 3.35
N TYR A 143 -10.46 17.47 3.51
CA TYR A 143 -9.11 16.98 3.19
C TYR A 143 -9.09 15.87 2.13
N THR A 144 -10.24 15.52 1.58
CA THR A 144 -10.35 14.66 0.41
C THR A 144 -11.01 15.41 -0.74
N ASN A 145 -11.03 14.79 -1.92
CA ASN A 145 -11.72 15.33 -3.08
C ASN A 145 -13.22 14.98 -3.12
N ALA A 146 -13.81 14.48 -2.03
CA ALA A 146 -15.20 14.01 -2.02
C ALA A 146 -16.26 15.05 -2.46
N SER A 147 -15.97 16.36 -2.34
CA SER A 147 -16.88 17.43 -2.76
C SER A 147 -16.67 17.90 -4.21
N LEU A 148 -15.66 17.38 -4.91
CA LEU A 148 -15.43 17.72 -6.31
C LEU A 148 -16.47 17.02 -7.20
N ILE A 149 -16.92 17.75 -8.21
CA ILE A 149 -17.88 17.25 -9.20
C ILE A 149 -17.11 16.58 -10.34
N ILE A 150 -17.46 15.32 -10.62
CA ILE A 150 -16.93 14.56 -11.76
C ILE A 150 -17.73 14.93 -13.02
N ARG A 151 -17.12 14.79 -14.20
CA ARG A 151 -17.80 15.00 -15.48
C ARG A 151 -18.96 14.02 -15.68
N ASP A 152 -19.99 14.46 -16.39
CA ASP A 152 -21.20 13.67 -16.67
C ASP A 152 -20.93 12.44 -17.57
N ASP A 153 -19.82 12.42 -18.31
CA ASP A 153 -19.42 11.30 -19.17
C ASP A 153 -18.63 10.20 -18.45
N TYR A 154 -18.34 10.35 -17.15
CA TYR A 154 -17.73 9.31 -16.33
C TYR A 154 -18.73 8.21 -16.01
N GLN A 155 -18.42 6.98 -16.41
CA GLN A 155 -19.26 5.80 -16.15
C GLN A 155 -18.42 4.58 -15.79
N PHE A 156 -19.05 3.63 -15.10
CA PHE A 156 -18.52 2.29 -14.84
C PHE A 156 -19.64 1.28 -15.05
N ASP A 157 -19.46 0.35 -15.98
CA ASP A 157 -20.44 -0.67 -16.33
C ASP A 157 -19.73 -2.00 -16.63
N ASP A 158 -20.26 -3.08 -16.08
CA ASP A 158 -19.74 -4.47 -16.20
C ASP A 158 -18.20 -4.61 -16.15
N GLY A 159 -17.55 -3.93 -15.20
CA GLY A 159 -16.10 -4.02 -15.01
C GLY A 159 -15.25 -3.08 -15.87
N LEU A 160 -15.86 -2.27 -16.74
CA LEU A 160 -15.18 -1.33 -17.62
C LEU A 160 -15.54 0.13 -17.26
N PHE A 161 -14.54 1.00 -17.31
CA PHE A 161 -14.75 2.45 -17.21
C PHE A 161 -15.05 3.06 -18.58
N SER A 162 -15.76 4.18 -18.60
CA SER A 162 -15.95 5.04 -19.79
C SER A 162 -14.61 5.35 -20.46
N GLY A 163 -14.54 5.21 -21.79
CA GLY A 163 -13.33 5.47 -22.58
C GLY A 163 -12.44 4.24 -22.82
N TYR A 164 -12.88 3.03 -22.45
CA TYR A 164 -12.23 1.78 -22.85
C TYR A 164 -12.20 1.63 -24.38
N ASP A 165 -11.05 1.19 -24.91
CA ASP A 165 -10.81 0.98 -26.35
C ASP A 165 -10.32 -0.46 -26.57
N ASP A 166 -11.25 -1.34 -26.96
CA ASP A 166 -11.03 -2.77 -27.25
C ASP A 166 -9.89 -3.01 -28.25
N LYS A 167 -9.65 -2.07 -29.17
CA LYS A 167 -8.65 -2.23 -30.23
C LYS A 167 -7.23 -1.90 -29.76
N LYS A 168 -7.09 -1.09 -28.71
CA LYS A 168 -5.78 -0.70 -28.14
C LYS A 168 -5.40 -1.46 -26.89
N THR A 169 -6.38 -2.02 -26.19
CA THR A 169 -6.18 -2.69 -24.91
C THR A 169 -6.69 -4.13 -25.00
N PRO A 170 -5.95 -5.04 -25.67
CA PRO A 170 -6.39 -6.42 -25.76
C PRO A 170 -6.53 -6.99 -24.34
N VAL A 171 -7.75 -7.45 -24.03
CA VAL A 171 -8.01 -8.24 -22.82
C VAL A 171 -7.12 -9.46 -22.90
N ARG A 172 -6.17 -9.59 -21.96
CA ARG A 172 -5.38 -10.81 -21.80
C ARG A 172 -6.16 -11.83 -21.00
#